data_AF-A0A0C2VYI5-F1
#
_entry.id   AF-A0A0C2VYI5-F1
#
_cell.length_a   1.000
_cell.length_b   1.000
_cell.length_c   1.000
_cell.angle_alpha   90.00
_cell.angle_beta   90.00
_cell.angle_gamma   90.00
#
_symmetry.space_group_name_H-M   'P 1'
#
loop_
_entity.id
_entity.type
_entity.pdbx_description
1 polymer ?
#
loop_
_entity_poly.entity_id
_entity_poly.type
_entity_poly.pdbx_seq_one_letter_code
_entity_poly.pdbx_strand_id
1 'polypeptide(L)'
;MCFHYLQLIIEWHPEVQYDWKVNPNKFGRWFKRFLDTATRKELEGTYSGTNLDENWQALFNTMALFRRLALEVGEHLDCSYDHEVDEKLSSY
;
A
#
# COMPACT_ATOMS: atom_id res chain seq x y z
N MET A 1 1.24 9.76 11.02
CA MET A 1 1.13 9.07 9.72
C MET A 1 0.23 7.85 9.91
N CYS A 2 -0.91 7.77 9.20
CA CYS A 2 -1.89 6.68 9.37
C CYS A 2 -1.39 5.38 8.72
N PHE A 3 -0.40 4.74 9.37
CA PHE A 3 0.23 3.51 8.90
C PHE A 3 -0.72 2.30 8.92
N HIS A 4 -1.80 2.35 9.70
CA HIS A 4 -2.71 1.22 9.92
C HIS A 4 -3.42 0.74 8.64
N TYR A 5 -3.96 1.67 7.84
CA TYR A 5 -4.67 1.32 6.60
C TYR A 5 -3.73 0.82 5.50
N LEU A 6 -2.53 1.41 5.42
CA LEU A 6 -1.49 0.96 4.51
C LEU A 6 -1.03 -0.45 4.87
N GLN A 7 -0.81 -0.74 6.15
CA GLN A 7 -0.43 -2.08 6.59
C GLN A 7 -1.49 -3.12 6.21
N LEU A 8 -2.77 -2.80 6.39
CA LEU A 8 -3.87 -3.70 6.05
C LEU A 8 -3.91 -4.04 4.56
N ILE A 9 -3.76 -3.04 3.68
CA ILE A 9 -3.79 -3.30 2.23
C ILE A 9 -2.57 -4.07 1.75
N ILE A 10 -1.39 -3.83 2.35
CA ILE A 10 -0.17 -4.58 2.06
C ILE A 10 -0.30 -6.04 2.54
N GLU A 11 -0.99 -6.30 3.66
CA GLU A 11 -1.29 -7.66 4.13
C GLU A 11 -2.28 -8.36 3.19
N TRP A 12 -3.31 -7.67 2.71
CA TRP A 12 -4.34 -8.26 1.85
C TRP A 12 -3.86 -8.55 0.43
N HIS A 13 -3.00 -7.71 -0.16
CA HIS A 13 -2.50 -7.90 -1.52
C HIS A 13 -1.96 -9.33 -1.81
N PRO A 14 -0.99 -9.87 -1.04
CA PRO A 14 -0.54 -11.24 -1.25
C PRO A 14 -1.60 -12.28 -0.85
N GLU A 15 -2.38 -12.06 0.20
CA GLU A 15 -3.44 -13.00 0.63
C GLU A 15 -4.45 -13.24 -0.48
N VAL A 16 -4.85 -12.17 -1.17
CA VAL A 16 -5.81 -12.20 -2.28
C VAL A 16 -5.22 -12.95 -3.49
N GLN A 17 -3.94 -12.77 -3.81
CA GLN A 17 -3.27 -13.53 -4.88
C GLN A 17 -3.15 -15.02 -4.57
N TYR A 18 -3.03 -15.40 -3.30
CA TYR A 18 -2.96 -16.79 -2.85
C TYR A 18 -4.32 -17.36 -2.38
N ASP A 19 -5.44 -16.72 -2.73
CA ASP A 19 -6.79 -17.19 -2.39
C ASP A 19 -6.97 -17.45 -0.88
N TRP A 20 -6.43 -16.54 -0.07
CA TRP A 20 -6.45 -16.56 1.40
C TRP A 20 -5.80 -17.81 2.04
N LYS A 21 -5.01 -18.58 1.27
CA LYS A 21 -4.34 -19.82 1.75
C LYS A 21 -3.01 -19.56 2.45
N VAL A 22 -2.49 -18.33 2.38
CA VAL A 22 -1.23 -17.93 3.00
C VAL A 22 -1.54 -16.92 4.08
N ASN A 23 -1.05 -17.16 5.30
CA ASN A 23 -1.18 -16.22 6.41
C ASN A 23 0.16 -15.45 6.54
N PRO A 24 0.29 -14.24 5.97
CA PRO A 24 1.36 -13.30 6.29
C PRO A 24 1.20 -12.86 7.74
N ASN A 25 1.64 -13.72 8.65
CA ASN A 25 1.65 -13.58 10.10
C ASN A 25 1.72 -12.11 10.57
N LYS A 26 0.79 -11.71 11.47
CA LYS A 26 0.53 -10.33 11.96
C LYS A 26 1.78 -9.44 12.08
N PHE A 27 1.61 -8.16 11.71
CA PHE A 27 2.58 -7.05 11.89
C PHE A 27 3.74 -7.02 10.89
N GLY A 28 3.51 -7.34 9.62
CA GLY A 28 4.47 -7.03 8.57
C GLY A 28 5.83 -7.75 8.66
N ARG A 29 5.98 -8.72 9.57
CA ARG A 29 7.22 -9.48 9.78
C ARG A 29 7.66 -10.22 8.51
N TRP A 30 6.72 -10.48 7.61
CA TRP A 30 6.93 -11.18 6.35
C TRP A 30 6.72 -10.32 5.10
N PHE A 31 6.55 -9.00 5.22
CA PHE A 31 6.48 -8.12 4.04
C PHE A 31 7.71 -8.29 3.14
N LYS A 32 8.90 -8.51 3.72
CA LYS A 32 10.12 -8.81 2.96
C LYS A 32 10.10 -10.14 2.18
N ARG A 33 9.19 -11.06 2.51
CA ARG A 33 9.07 -12.39 1.89
C ARG A 33 7.92 -12.49 0.89
N PHE A 34 6.87 -11.69 1.06
CA PHE A 34 5.68 -11.72 0.22
C PHE A 34 5.58 -10.58 -0.79
N LEU A 35 6.31 -9.47 -0.59
CA LEU A 35 6.37 -8.40 -1.56
C LEU A 35 7.46 -8.69 -2.59
N ASP A 36 7.10 -8.51 -3.86
CA ASP A 36 8.06 -8.50 -4.94
C ASP A 36 9.02 -7.30 -4.81
N THR A 37 10.08 -7.32 -5.60
CA THR A 37 11.16 -6.32 -5.48
C THR A 37 10.68 -4.91 -5.83
N ALA A 38 9.68 -4.76 -6.72
CA ALA A 38 9.15 -3.45 -7.10
C ALA A 38 8.28 -2.87 -5.97
N THR A 39 7.32 -3.64 -5.45
CA THR A 39 6.46 -3.19 -4.34
C THR A 39 7.29 -2.88 -3.08
N ARG A 40 8.36 -3.63 -2.83
CA ARG A 40 9.26 -3.34 -1.72
C ARG A 40 10.00 -2.00 -1.89
N LYS A 41 10.44 -1.67 -3.10
CA LYS A 41 11.10 -0.39 -3.39
C LYS A 41 10.13 0.79 -3.23
N GLU A 42 8.88 0.61 -3.63
CA GLU A 42 7.81 1.60 -3.38
C GLU A 42 7.57 1.79 -1.88
N LEU A 43 7.50 0.69 -1.11
CA LEU A 43 7.37 0.74 0.35
C LEU A 43 8.55 1.46 1.02
N GLU A 44 9.78 1.21 0.57
CA GLU A 44 10.96 1.91 1.07
C GLU A 44 10.89 3.42 0.80
N GLY A 45 10.30 3.82 -0.34
CA GLY A 45 10.04 5.22 -0.69
C GLY A 45 8.95 5.91 0.15
N THR A 46 8.21 5.18 1.00
CA THR A 46 7.23 5.75 1.94
C THR A 46 7.84 6.23 3.25
N TYR A 47 9.11 5.89 3.51
CA TYR A 47 9.82 6.39 4.69
C TYR A 47 10.48 7.73 4.37
N SER A 48 10.18 8.74 5.18
CA SER A 48 10.79 10.06 5.05
C SER A 48 12.09 10.18 5.83
N GLY A 49 13.01 10.97 5.30
CA GLY A 49 14.17 11.48 6.05
C GLY A 49 13.80 12.73 6.85
N THR A 50 14.82 13.44 7.32
CA THR A 50 14.64 14.66 8.14
C THR A 50 14.25 15.90 7.34
N ASN A 51 14.31 15.84 6.01
CA ASN A 51 14.01 16.99 5.15
C ASN A 51 12.49 17.13 4.88
N LEU A 52 11.99 18.36 4.76
CA LEU A 52 10.58 18.64 4.50
C LEU A 52 10.14 18.14 3.12
N ASP A 53 10.99 18.32 2.11
CA ASP A 53 10.72 17.83 0.74
C ASP A 53 10.64 16.30 0.69
N GLU A 54 11.51 15.62 1.44
CA GLU A 54 11.50 14.16 1.57
C GLU A 54 10.24 13.66 2.29
N ASN A 55 9.69 14.44 3.24
CA ASN A 55 8.42 14.12 3.89
C ASN A 55 7.24 14.21 2.92
N TRP A 56 7.20 15.24 2.07
CA TRP A 56 6.16 15.35 1.04
C TRP A 56 6.27 14.23 0.01
N GLN A 57 7.48 13.93 -0.46
CA GLN A 57 7.70 12.80 -1.38
C GLN A 57 7.27 11.47 -0.76
N ALA A 58 7.62 11.21 0.51
CA ALA A 58 7.21 10.02 1.23
C ALA A 58 5.67 9.92 1.36
N LEU A 59 4.99 11.04 1.58
CA LEU A 59 3.52 11.09 1.62
C LEU A 59 2.91 10.72 0.27
N PHE A 60 3.37 11.35 -0.82
CA PHE A 60 2.86 11.05 -2.17
C PHE A 60 3.17 9.61 -2.59
N ASN A 61 4.35 9.09 -2.27
CA ASN A 61 4.71 7.69 -2.50
C ASN A 61 3.80 6.74 -1.71
N THR A 62 3.44 7.11 -0.48
CA THR A 62 2.50 6.33 0.34
C THR A 62 1.11 6.28 -0.30
N MET A 63 0.59 7.42 -0.77
CA MET A 63 -0.71 7.48 -1.45
C MET A 63 -0.71 6.66 -2.74
N ALA A 64 0.33 6.79 -3.57
CA ALA A 64 0.46 6.03 -4.80
C ALA A 64 0.52 4.52 -4.56
N LEU A 65 1.32 4.08 -3.58
CA LEU A 65 1.40 2.68 -3.18
C LEU A 65 0.04 2.16 -2.68
N PHE A 66 -0.63 2.92 -1.81
CA PHE A 66 -1.95 2.53 -1.29
C PHE A 66 -2.97 2.37 -2.41
N ARG A 67 -3.05 3.33 -3.33
CA ARG A 67 -3.97 3.28 -4.48
C ARG A 67 -3.74 2.04 -5.34
N ARG A 68 -2.48 1.77 -5.70
CA ARG A 68 -2.14 0.62 -6.55
C ARG A 68 -2.59 -0.69 -5.91
N LEU A 69 -2.23 -0.90 -4.65
CA LEU A 69 -2.60 -2.12 -3.92
C LEU A 69 -4.11 -2.22 -3.68
N ALA A 70 -4.79 -1.09 -3.42
CA ALA A 70 -6.23 -1.07 -3.20
C ALA A 70 -7.02 -1.41 -4.47
N LEU A 71 -6.55 -0.97 -5.64
CA LEU A 71 -7.13 -1.33 -6.93
C LEU A 71 -6.95 -2.82 -7.20
N GLU A 72 -5.73 -3.35 -7.06
CA GLU A 72 -5.43 -4.77 -7.27
C GLU A 72 -6.27 -5.66 -6.33
N VAL A 73 -6.36 -5.30 -5.05
CA VAL A 73 -7.20 -6.01 -4.08
C VAL A 73 -8.69 -5.87 -4.41
N GLY A 74 -9.14 -4.70 -4.83
CA GLY A 74 -10.53 -4.41 -5.20
C GLY A 74 -10.99 -5.21 -6.43
N GLU A 75 -10.17 -5.27 -7.47
CA GLU A 75 -10.44 -6.07 -8.67
C GLU A 75 -10.63 -7.55 -8.35
N HIS A 76 -9.81 -8.09 -7.46
CA HIS A 76 -9.91 -9.49 -7.04
C HIS A 76 -11.11 -9.77 -6.12
N LEU A 77 -11.54 -8.77 -5.33
CA LEU A 77 -12.66 -8.89 -4.38
C LEU A 77 -14.01 -8.41 -4.95
N ASP A 78 -14.05 -8.03 -6.23
CA ASP A 78 -15.22 -7.41 -6.88
C ASP A 78 -15.73 -6.17 -6.11
N CYS A 79 -14.81 -5.46 -5.44
CA CYS A 79 -15.08 -4.25 -4.68
C CYS A 79 -14.71 -3.02 -5.50
N SER A 80 -15.67 -2.12 -5.70
CA SER A 80 -15.41 -0.86 -6.42
C SER A 80 -14.52 0.07 -5.62
N TYR A 81 -13.41 0.52 -6.22
CA TYR A 81 -12.58 1.59 -5.69
C TYR A 81 -13.15 2.96 -6.10
N ASP A 82 -13.33 3.86 -5.14
CA ASP A 82 -13.86 5.21 -5.40
C ASP A 82 -12.74 6.14 -5.91
N HIS A 83 -12.60 6.16 -7.24
CA HIS A 83 -11.64 7.02 -7.92
C HIS A 83 -11.90 8.52 -7.71
N GLU A 84 -13.16 8.93 -7.47
CA GLU A 84 -13.51 10.36 -7.36
C GLU A 84 -13.00 10.94 -6.04
N VAL A 85 -13.09 10.16 -4.96
CA VAL A 85 -12.55 10.52 -3.65
C VAL A 85 -11.01 10.61 -3.69
N ASP A 86 -10.39 9.66 -4.38
CA ASP A 86 -8.94 9.55 -4.52
C ASP A 86 -8.32 10.68 -5.39
N GLU A 87 -8.99 11.06 -6.48
CA GLU A 87 -8.59 12.23 -7.28
C GLU A 87 -8.68 13.53 -6.49
N LYS A 88 -9.77 13.73 -5.73
CA LYS A 88 -9.92 14.91 -4.86
C LYS A 88 -8.78 15.00 -3.86
N LEU A 89 -8.46 13.90 -3.17
CA LEU A 89 -7.35 13.80 -2.21
C LEU A 89 -5.98 14.09 -2.82
N SER A 90 -5.79 13.78 -4.11
CA SER A 90 -4.52 13.99 -4.81
C SER A 90 -4.33 15.41 -5.34
N SER A 91 -5.42 16.18 -5.42
CA SER A 91 -5.44 17.52 -6.01
C SER A 91 -5.26 18.66 -5.00
N TYR A 92 -5.18 18.35 -3.70
CA TYR A 92 -4.91 19.30 -2.62
C TYR A 92 -3.41 19.56 -2.43
#